data_AF-A0A182TWK8-F1
#
_entry.id   AF-A0A182TWK8-F1
#
_cell.length_a   1.000
_cell.length_b   1.000
_cell.length_c   1.000
_cell.angle_alpha   90.00
_cell.angle_beta   90.00
_cell.angle_gamma   90.00
#
_symmetry.space_group_name_H-M   'P 1'
#
loop_
_entity.id
_entity.type
_entity.pdbx_description
1 polymer ?
#
loop_
_entity_poly.entity_id
_entity_poly.type
_entity_poly.pdbx_seq_one_letter_code
_entity_poly.pdbx_strand_id
1 'polypeptide(L)'
;MNDIRASSSTLSGAPSLTMSKPSLNNSKASLTHSRQSMNVSDGEERPPTREELIAEFLDKAKFYTSLCLGTTAILSVFAFLFLIPFVVDPAISTIVADYDPVPVTCVVTDHVYAEGMRNCTWSSCREGCTTAAIRCHQLLVNYTKIAFHEWHKHPRDLDSIEWDVMDTKFLVNTEGCGYPPRVNCSEFAKQYGYSHVGEPFPCYYSRAYPEIVVARYSWDDNLKHLILSLIIPNVLFAVSIGVLSYWYCPCCDKACHKSPRVYAEKYPTKENKLLCRSDDEEDELDY
;
A
#
# COMPACT_ATOMS: atom_id res chain seq x y z
N MET A 1 8.98 62.53 3.65
CA MET A 1 8.34 62.93 2.38
C MET A 1 7.60 61.73 1.82
N ASN A 2 6.27 61.87 1.64
CA ASN A 2 5.45 61.59 0.44
C ASN A 2 5.91 60.44 -0.50
N ASP A 3 5.08 59.63 -1.15
CA ASP A 3 3.64 59.65 -1.41
C ASP A 3 3.22 58.30 -2.05
N ILE A 4 1.91 58.17 -2.23
CA ILE A 4 1.10 57.08 -2.79
C ILE A 4 1.29 56.92 -4.33
N ARG A 5 1.17 55.68 -4.85
CA ARG A 5 0.23 55.22 -5.95
C ARG A 5 0.81 54.33 -7.08
N ALA A 6 0.16 53.15 -7.20
CA ALA A 6 -0.18 52.29 -8.35
C ALA A 6 0.57 52.37 -9.70
N SER A 7 0.89 51.20 -10.28
CA SER A 7 0.12 50.57 -11.39
C SER A 7 0.88 49.42 -12.11
N SER A 8 0.10 48.43 -12.59
CA SER A 8 0.25 47.71 -13.87
C SER A 8 0.69 46.23 -13.91
N SER A 9 -0.21 45.41 -14.48
CA SER A 9 -0.08 44.27 -15.45
C SER A 9 0.85 43.08 -15.12
N THR A 10 0.38 41.84 -14.86
CA THR A 10 -0.31 40.79 -15.69
C THR A 10 0.53 40.07 -16.76
N LEU A 11 0.65 38.73 -16.63
CA LEU A 11 0.57 37.61 -17.62
C LEU A 11 1.33 36.40 -17.03
N SER A 12 0.99 35.11 -17.10
CA SER A 12 0.02 34.23 -17.79
C SER A 12 0.05 32.89 -17.01
N GLY A 13 -0.88 31.93 -17.06
CA GLY A 13 -2.07 31.70 -17.85
C GLY A 13 -2.42 30.20 -17.76
N ALA A 14 -3.64 29.87 -17.35
CA ALA A 14 -4.27 28.57 -17.56
C ALA A 14 -5.59 28.84 -18.30
N PRO A 15 -5.91 28.15 -19.41
CA PRO A 15 -7.16 28.38 -20.13
C PRO A 15 -8.28 27.47 -19.63
N SER A 16 -9.44 28.10 -19.45
CA SER A 16 -10.77 27.49 -19.34
C SER A 16 -11.50 27.78 -20.66
N LEU A 17 -12.15 26.80 -21.28
CA LEU A 17 -12.87 26.96 -22.55
C LEU A 17 -14.38 26.82 -22.36
N THR A 18 -15.06 27.87 -22.81
CA THR A 18 -16.49 28.16 -22.79
C THR A 18 -17.26 27.54 -23.96
N MET A 19 -18.56 27.30 -23.71
CA MET A 19 -19.61 26.90 -24.63
C MET A 19 -19.89 27.93 -25.75
N SER A 20 -20.14 27.43 -26.96
CA SER A 20 -20.65 28.20 -28.11
C SER A 20 -21.94 27.58 -28.66
N LYS A 21 -23.00 28.39 -28.78
CA LYS A 21 -24.24 28.11 -29.54
C LYS A 21 -24.00 28.28 -31.04
N PRO A 22 -24.85 27.65 -31.89
CA PRO A 22 -25.24 28.29 -33.15
C PRO A 22 -26.75 28.40 -33.36
N SER A 23 -27.07 29.32 -34.27
CA SER A 23 -28.35 29.93 -34.62
C SER A 23 -29.19 29.12 -35.63
N LEU A 24 -30.50 29.40 -35.63
CA LEU A 24 -31.51 28.96 -36.58
C LEU A 24 -31.16 29.32 -38.04
N ASN A 25 -31.59 28.45 -38.98
CA ASN A 25 -31.98 28.88 -40.32
C ASN A 25 -33.19 28.07 -40.84
N ASN A 26 -34.15 28.78 -41.41
CA ASN A 26 -35.44 28.31 -41.95
C ASN A 26 -35.28 27.64 -43.31
N SER A 27 -35.98 26.51 -43.52
CA SER A 27 -36.43 26.06 -44.84
C SER A 27 -37.83 25.45 -44.73
N LYS A 28 -38.81 26.11 -45.35
CA LYS A 28 -40.16 25.60 -45.63
C LYS A 28 -40.08 24.56 -46.75
N ALA A 29 -40.71 23.40 -46.59
CA ALA A 29 -41.28 22.64 -47.70
C ALA A 29 -42.39 21.67 -47.25
N SER A 30 -43.58 21.96 -47.77
CA SER A 30 -44.70 21.10 -48.15
C SER A 30 -45.34 20.10 -47.18
N LEU A 31 -46.64 20.32 -47.00
CA LEU A 31 -47.63 19.38 -46.53
C LEU A 31 -47.70 18.11 -47.39
N THR A 32 -47.81 16.95 -46.75
CA THR A 32 -48.69 15.87 -47.23
C THR A 32 -49.36 15.20 -46.05
N HIS A 33 -50.68 15.17 -46.16
CA HIS A 33 -51.67 14.65 -45.24
C HIS A 33 -51.46 13.14 -45.06
N SER A 34 -51.24 12.67 -43.83
CA SER A 34 -51.53 11.28 -43.46
C SER A 34 -52.19 11.27 -42.10
N ARG A 35 -53.51 11.27 -42.20
CA ARG A 35 -54.48 11.12 -41.12
C ARG A 35 -54.34 9.69 -40.62
N GLN A 36 -53.69 9.49 -39.48
CA GLN A 36 -53.80 8.23 -38.75
C GLN A 36 -54.26 8.52 -37.33
N SER A 37 -55.33 7.81 -36.99
CA SER A 37 -56.21 7.99 -35.85
C SER A 37 -55.47 7.97 -34.52
N MET A 38 -55.82 8.92 -33.65
CA MET A 38 -55.64 8.76 -32.21
C MET A 38 -56.44 7.53 -31.77
N ASN A 39 -55.76 6.43 -31.49
CA ASN A 39 -56.24 5.42 -30.56
C ASN A 39 -55.57 5.71 -29.22
N VAL A 40 -56.25 6.53 -28.41
CA VAL A 40 -56.06 6.56 -26.97
C VAL A 40 -56.57 5.20 -26.47
N SER A 41 -55.66 4.25 -26.33
CA SER A 41 -55.90 3.12 -25.45
C SER A 41 -55.56 3.61 -24.05
N ASP A 42 -56.59 3.89 -23.25
CA ASP A 42 -56.49 3.89 -21.79
C ASP A 42 -55.98 2.49 -21.39
N GLY A 43 -54.66 2.36 -21.33
CA GLY A 43 -54.00 1.25 -20.66
C GLY A 43 -54.00 1.59 -19.20
N GLU A 44 -54.92 0.99 -18.45
CA GLU A 44 -54.90 1.02 -16.99
C GLU A 44 -53.54 0.51 -16.52
N GLU A 45 -52.68 1.43 -16.08
CA GLU A 45 -51.36 1.14 -15.56
C GLU A 45 -51.57 0.44 -14.21
N ARG A 46 -51.63 -0.89 -14.24
CA ARG A 46 -51.78 -1.72 -13.05
C ARG A 46 -50.63 -1.34 -12.10
N PRO A 47 -50.92 -0.98 -10.83
CA PRO A 47 -49.86 -0.66 -9.89
C PRO A 47 -48.88 -1.84 -9.83
N PRO A 48 -47.57 -1.60 -9.93
CA PRO A 48 -46.58 -2.66 -10.06
C PRO A 48 -46.72 -3.62 -8.89
N THR A 49 -46.74 -4.92 -9.18
CA THR A 49 -46.86 -5.92 -8.13
C THR A 49 -45.60 -5.87 -7.25
N ARG A 50 -45.75 -6.19 -5.96
CA ARG A 50 -44.65 -6.17 -4.98
C ARG A 50 -43.45 -7.00 -5.45
N GLU A 51 -43.69 -8.07 -6.21
CA GLU A 51 -42.66 -8.98 -6.75
C GLU A 51 -41.84 -8.33 -7.87
N GLU A 52 -42.48 -7.58 -8.79
CA GLU A 52 -41.81 -6.84 -9.87
C GLU A 52 -40.92 -5.72 -9.33
N LEU A 53 -41.39 -5.00 -8.30
CA LEU A 53 -40.61 -4.00 -7.59
C LEU A 53 -39.38 -4.62 -6.91
N ILE A 54 -39.53 -5.77 -6.24
CA ILE A 54 -38.41 -6.46 -5.58
C ILE A 54 -37.36 -6.91 -6.62
N ALA A 55 -37.78 -7.45 -7.76
CA ALA A 55 -36.87 -7.86 -8.82
C ALA A 55 -36.07 -6.67 -9.40
N GLU A 56 -36.74 -5.55 -9.69
CA GLU A 56 -36.07 -4.35 -10.20
C GLU A 56 -35.06 -3.77 -9.19
N PHE A 57 -35.41 -3.75 -7.90
CA PHE A 57 -34.51 -3.33 -6.83
C PHE A 57 -33.29 -4.27 -6.71
N LEU A 58 -33.49 -5.58 -6.84
CA LEU A 58 -32.41 -6.57 -6.79
C LEU A 58 -31.46 -6.45 -7.99
N ASP A 59 -31.98 -6.20 -9.20
CA ASP A 59 -31.14 -6.02 -10.39
C ASP A 59 -30.29 -4.74 -10.30
N LYS A 60 -30.89 -3.64 -9.84
CA LYS A 60 -30.15 -2.41 -9.55
C LYS A 60 -29.10 -2.64 -8.47
N ALA A 61 -29.46 -3.30 -7.37
CA ALA A 61 -28.52 -3.63 -6.29
C ALA A 61 -27.37 -4.52 -6.78
N LYS A 62 -27.65 -5.54 -7.62
CA LYS A 62 -26.65 -6.41 -8.22
C LYS A 62 -25.69 -5.63 -9.11
N PHE A 63 -26.20 -4.75 -9.97
CA PHE A 63 -25.39 -3.91 -10.85
C PHE A 63 -24.46 -2.96 -10.06
N TYR A 64 -25.00 -2.19 -9.11
CA TYR A 64 -24.21 -1.26 -8.31
C TYR A 64 -23.20 -1.98 -7.40
N THR A 65 -23.59 -3.11 -6.82
CA THR A 65 -22.68 -3.91 -5.98
C THR A 65 -21.58 -4.54 -6.83
N SER A 66 -21.89 -5.04 -8.02
CA SER A 66 -20.88 -5.56 -8.94
C SER A 66 -19.87 -4.49 -9.35
N LEU A 67 -20.33 -3.27 -9.63
CA LEU A 67 -19.45 -2.16 -9.97
C LEU A 67 -18.55 -1.81 -8.77
N CYS A 68 -19.10 -1.73 -7.57
CA CYS A 68 -18.36 -1.42 -6.35
C CYS A 68 -17.31 -2.49 -6.00
N LEU A 69 -17.66 -3.77 -6.11
CA LEU A 69 -16.74 -4.88 -5.85
C LEU A 69 -15.64 -4.93 -6.92
N GLY A 70 -15.97 -4.66 -8.19
CA GLY A 70 -14.99 -4.58 -9.27
C GLY A 70 -13.96 -3.46 -9.04
N THR A 71 -14.42 -2.26 -8.70
CA THR A 71 -13.50 -1.14 -8.39
C THR A 71 -12.69 -1.39 -7.12
N THR A 72 -13.30 -1.99 -6.09
CA THR A 72 -12.61 -2.39 -4.85
C THR A 72 -11.51 -3.41 -5.13
N ALA A 73 -11.77 -4.42 -5.97
CA ALA A 73 -10.78 -5.41 -6.36
C ALA A 73 -9.58 -4.74 -7.06
N ILE A 74 -9.84 -3.85 -8.02
CA ILE A 74 -8.77 -3.11 -8.72
C ILE A 74 -7.95 -2.26 -7.73
N LEU A 75 -8.62 -1.49 -6.88
CA LEU A 75 -7.96 -0.65 -5.87
C LEU A 75 -7.15 -1.48 -4.87
N SER A 76 -7.64 -2.65 -4.47
CA SER A 76 -6.92 -3.55 -3.56
C SER A 76 -5.61 -4.08 -4.16
N VAL A 77 -5.61 -4.42 -5.45
CA VAL A 77 -4.39 -4.86 -6.16
C VAL A 77 -3.39 -3.72 -6.24
N PHE A 78 -3.81 -2.53 -6.67
CA PHE A 78 -2.92 -1.37 -6.70
C PHE A 78 -2.39 -1.01 -5.32
N ALA A 79 -3.24 -0.99 -4.29
CA ALA A 79 -2.83 -0.72 -2.92
C ALA A 79 -1.79 -1.74 -2.45
N PHE A 80 -2.00 -3.03 -2.72
CA PHE A 80 -1.04 -4.08 -2.37
C PHE A 80 0.32 -3.87 -3.06
N LEU A 81 0.33 -3.57 -4.36
CA LEU A 81 1.56 -3.31 -5.10
C LEU A 81 2.38 -2.13 -4.55
N PHE A 82 1.71 -1.08 -4.05
CA PHE A 82 2.40 0.02 -3.37
C PHE A 82 2.84 -0.34 -1.96
N LEU A 83 2.08 -1.15 -1.22
CA LEU A 83 2.45 -1.55 0.14
C LEU A 83 3.71 -2.42 0.17
N ILE A 84 4.01 -3.15 -0.91
CA ILE A 84 5.21 -4.01 -0.96
C ILE A 84 6.51 -3.21 -0.71
N PRO A 85 6.91 -2.26 -1.58
CA PRO A 85 8.18 -1.55 -1.40
C PRO A 85 8.20 -0.62 -0.17
N PHE A 86 7.04 -0.20 0.32
CA PHE A 86 6.97 0.75 1.43
C PHE A 86 6.86 0.09 2.82
N VAL A 87 6.24 -1.08 2.92
CA VAL A 87 5.94 -1.72 4.22
C VAL A 87 6.48 -3.13 4.28
N VAL A 88 6.28 -3.93 3.22
CA VAL A 88 6.67 -5.35 3.22
C VAL A 88 8.19 -5.49 3.19
N ASP A 89 8.86 -4.84 2.24
CA ASP A 89 10.31 -5.00 2.06
C ASP A 89 11.09 -4.54 3.31
N PRO A 90 10.83 -3.35 3.89
CA PRO A 90 11.51 -2.93 5.13
C PRO A 90 11.21 -3.84 6.33
N ALA A 91 9.99 -4.37 6.44
CA ALA A 91 9.61 -5.25 7.54
C ALA A 91 10.29 -6.64 7.42
N ILE A 92 10.37 -7.19 6.22
CA ILE A 92 11.07 -8.46 5.97
C ILE A 92 12.56 -8.30 6.26
N SER A 93 13.19 -7.24 5.75
CA SER A 93 14.59 -6.89 6.02
C SER A 93 14.89 -6.89 7.53
N THR A 94 14.04 -6.24 8.32
CA THR A 94 14.15 -6.18 9.78
C THR A 94 14.02 -7.53 10.47
N ILE A 95 13.15 -8.42 9.98
CA ILE A 95 12.95 -9.76 10.57
C ILE A 95 14.12 -10.69 10.21
N VAL A 96 14.59 -10.64 8.97
CA VAL A 96 15.70 -11.47 8.47
C VAL A 96 17.03 -11.09 9.12
N ALA A 97 17.18 -9.84 9.54
CA ALA A 97 18.36 -9.39 10.27
C ALA A 97 18.52 -10.04 11.67
N ASP A 98 17.55 -10.79 12.19
CA ASP A 98 17.69 -11.61 13.42
C ASP A 98 18.39 -10.87 14.58
N TYR A 99 17.79 -9.77 15.03
CA TYR A 99 18.28 -9.02 16.19
C TYR A 99 17.96 -9.76 17.50
N ASP A 100 18.91 -9.75 18.43
CA ASP A 100 18.64 -10.23 19.79
C ASP A 100 17.60 -9.30 20.48
N PRO A 101 16.52 -9.82 21.09
CA PRO A 101 15.53 -8.99 21.76
C PRO A 101 16.04 -8.35 23.07
N VAL A 102 17.15 -8.84 23.64
CA VAL A 102 17.77 -8.29 24.84
C VAL A 102 18.82 -7.26 24.42
N PRO A 103 18.70 -5.98 24.83
CA PRO A 103 19.68 -4.98 24.47
C PRO A 103 21.02 -5.26 25.15
N VAL A 104 22.08 -5.21 24.35
CA VAL A 104 23.46 -5.36 24.78
C VAL A 104 24.12 -4.00 24.99
N THR A 105 25.37 -4.00 25.47
CA THR A 105 26.09 -2.77 25.76
C THR A 105 26.94 -2.33 24.56
N CYS A 106 26.64 -1.14 24.02
CA CYS A 106 27.44 -0.46 23.02
C CYS A 106 28.13 0.77 23.60
N VAL A 107 29.28 1.13 23.04
CA VAL A 107 29.99 2.39 23.31
C VAL A 107 30.39 3.03 21.99
N VAL A 108 30.10 4.32 21.84
CA VAL A 108 30.53 5.08 20.65
C VAL A 108 32.03 5.32 20.72
N THR A 109 32.73 4.90 19.67
CA THR A 109 34.17 5.10 19.50
C THR A 109 34.47 6.31 18.66
N ASP A 110 33.70 6.52 17.59
CA ASP A 110 33.90 7.62 16.67
C ASP A 110 32.57 8.20 16.19
N HIS A 111 32.56 9.52 15.98
CA HIS A 111 31.47 10.24 15.36
C HIS A 111 32.05 11.17 14.30
N VAL A 112 31.66 10.94 13.05
CA VAL A 112 31.98 11.84 11.93
C VAL A 112 30.71 12.51 11.44
N TYR A 113 30.70 13.84 11.40
CA TYR A 113 29.70 14.61 10.67
C TYR A 113 30.26 15.00 9.30
N ALA A 114 29.59 14.57 8.24
CA ALA A 114 29.99 14.86 6.88
C ALA A 114 28.86 15.53 6.08
N GLU A 115 29.26 16.41 5.17
CA GLU A 115 28.36 17.06 4.23
C GLU A 115 28.79 16.80 2.77
N GLY A 116 27.81 16.74 1.88
CA GLY A 116 27.96 16.47 0.45
C GLY A 116 27.69 15.01 0.07
N MET A 117 27.11 14.82 -1.11
CA MET A 117 26.71 13.50 -1.62
C MET A 117 27.86 12.48 -1.75
N ARG A 118 29.10 12.95 -1.94
CA ARG A 118 30.28 12.07 -2.09
C ARG A 118 30.87 11.62 -0.76
N ASN A 119 30.69 12.41 0.30
CA ASN A 119 31.24 12.13 1.61
C ASN A 119 30.28 11.27 2.46
N CYS A 120 28.99 11.30 2.12
CA CYS A 120 27.94 10.51 2.76
C CYS A 120 27.71 9.17 2.04
N THR A 121 28.67 8.25 2.10
CA THR A 121 28.50 6.88 1.58
C THR A 121 27.52 6.06 2.41
N TRP A 122 27.45 6.34 3.72
CA TRP A 122 26.46 5.80 4.65
C TRP A 122 26.13 6.84 5.72
N SER A 123 25.06 6.61 6.47
CA SER A 123 24.64 7.45 7.60
C SER A 123 23.99 6.57 8.66
N SER A 124 24.28 6.85 9.92
CA SER A 124 23.63 6.25 11.09
C SER A 124 22.15 6.62 11.19
N CYS A 125 21.79 7.82 10.73
CA CYS A 125 20.42 8.29 10.72
C CYS A 125 20.18 9.13 9.46
N ARG A 126 19.01 8.94 8.83
CA ARG A 126 18.57 9.76 7.69
C ARG A 126 17.09 10.09 7.79
N GLU A 127 16.76 11.36 7.61
CA GLU A 127 15.38 11.84 7.50
C GLU A 127 14.88 11.62 6.07
N GLY A 128 14.05 10.59 5.92
CA GLY A 128 13.52 10.10 4.66
C GLY A 128 14.37 9.01 4.01
N CYS A 129 13.73 7.90 3.66
CA CYS A 129 14.42 6.76 3.05
C CYS A 129 14.66 6.95 1.54
N THR A 130 13.90 7.84 0.90
CA THR A 130 13.98 8.12 -0.55
C THR A 130 14.76 9.39 -0.92
N THR A 131 15.12 10.23 0.04
CA THR A 131 15.73 11.57 -0.15
C THR A 131 17.26 11.55 -0.08
N ALA A 132 18.00 11.91 -1.13
CA ALA A 132 19.46 11.84 -1.09
C ALA A 132 20.07 12.53 0.15
N ALA A 133 20.93 11.81 0.88
CA ALA A 133 21.56 12.34 2.09
C ALA A 133 22.70 13.28 1.70
N ILE A 134 22.53 14.57 1.99
CA ILE A 134 23.57 15.60 1.82
C ILE A 134 24.28 15.87 3.14
N ARG A 135 23.65 15.58 4.28
CA ARG A 135 24.22 15.69 5.62
C ARG A 135 24.07 14.34 6.30
N CYS A 136 25.14 13.80 6.84
CA CYS A 136 25.15 12.49 7.47
C CYS A 136 25.96 12.51 8.76
N HIS A 137 25.44 11.77 9.74
CA HIS A 137 26.16 11.44 10.96
C HIS A 137 26.59 9.98 10.84
N GLN A 138 27.87 9.72 10.99
CA GLN A 138 28.46 8.39 10.93
C GLN A 138 29.00 8.06 12.32
N LEU A 139 28.29 7.20 13.03
CA LEU A 139 28.64 6.76 14.38
C LEU A 139 29.14 5.32 14.30
N LEU A 140 30.36 5.12 14.77
CA LEU A 140 30.97 3.80 14.95
C LEU A 140 30.95 3.44 16.42
N VAL A 141 30.66 2.17 16.69
CA VAL A 141 30.53 1.68 18.05
C VAL A 141 31.22 0.32 18.21
N ASN A 142 31.72 0.10 19.42
CA ASN A 142 32.13 -1.21 19.87
C ASN A 142 31.04 -1.77 20.77
N TYR A 143 30.73 -3.05 20.63
CA TYR A 143 29.73 -3.69 21.48
C TYR A 143 30.26 -4.97 22.11
N THR A 144 29.66 -5.31 23.24
CA THR A 144 29.82 -6.62 23.88
C THR A 144 28.47 -7.29 23.94
N LYS A 145 28.40 -8.61 23.94
CA LYS A 145 27.16 -9.38 24.10
C LYS A 145 26.63 -9.40 25.53
N ILE A 146 27.25 -8.63 26.42
CA ILE A 146 26.81 -8.45 27.80
C ILE A 146 25.56 -7.57 27.77
N ALA A 147 24.46 -8.08 28.32
CA ALA A 147 23.20 -7.35 28.40
C ALA A 147 23.39 -6.04 29.18
N PHE A 148 22.81 -4.95 28.68
CA PHE A 148 23.00 -3.62 29.26
C PHE A 148 22.55 -3.53 30.73
N HIS A 149 21.55 -4.32 31.11
CA HIS A 149 21.10 -4.38 32.50
C HIS A 149 22.15 -4.99 33.45
N GLU A 150 23.06 -5.85 32.96
CA GLU A 150 24.14 -6.42 33.77
C GLU A 150 25.28 -5.42 33.91
N TRP A 151 25.56 -4.69 32.83
CA TRP A 151 26.52 -3.60 32.82
C TRP A 151 26.20 -2.56 33.89
N HIS A 152 24.94 -2.16 34.00
CA HIS A 152 24.52 -1.19 35.02
C HIS A 152 24.69 -1.71 36.45
N LYS A 153 24.63 -3.04 36.66
CA LYS A 153 24.83 -3.65 37.98
C LYS A 153 26.31 -3.82 38.32
N HIS A 154 27.12 -4.18 37.34
CA HIS A 154 28.55 -4.41 37.48
C HIS A 154 29.29 -3.70 36.33
N PRO A 155 29.54 -2.38 36.46
CA PRO A 155 30.27 -1.63 35.46
C PRO A 155 31.66 -2.24 35.27
N ARG A 156 32.02 -2.52 34.02
CA ARG A 156 33.37 -2.94 33.66
C ARG A 156 34.19 -1.72 33.26
N ASP A 157 35.50 -1.81 33.47
CA ASP A 157 36.42 -0.80 32.98
C ASP A 157 36.62 -0.93 31.47
N LEU A 158 36.42 0.17 30.75
CA LEU A 158 36.42 0.23 29.28
C LEU A 158 37.80 -0.10 28.68
N ASP A 159 38.88 0.16 29.42
CA ASP A 159 40.24 -0.10 28.96
C ASP A 159 40.64 -1.58 29.07
N SER A 160 39.93 -2.34 29.91
CA SER A 160 40.23 -3.75 30.19
C SER A 160 39.30 -4.74 29.48
N ILE A 161 38.23 -4.24 28.86
CA ILE A 161 37.20 -5.09 28.28
C ILE A 161 37.59 -5.60 26.90
N GLU A 162 37.40 -6.89 26.69
CA GLU A 162 37.47 -7.50 25.37
C GLU A 162 36.14 -7.26 24.64
N TRP A 163 36.19 -6.50 23.55
CA TRP A 163 35.03 -6.22 22.71
C TRP A 163 34.69 -7.42 21.84
N ASP A 164 33.40 -7.79 21.76
CA ASP A 164 32.96 -8.88 20.87
C ASP A 164 33.16 -8.48 19.40
N VAL A 165 32.77 -7.24 19.07
CA VAL A 165 32.99 -6.65 17.74
C VAL A 165 33.29 -5.16 17.91
N MET A 166 34.24 -4.68 17.11
CA MET A 166 34.70 -3.30 17.10
C MET A 166 34.33 -2.59 15.79
N ASP A 167 34.26 -1.26 15.84
CA ASP A 167 34.06 -0.36 14.69
C ASP A 167 32.84 -0.72 13.83
N THR A 168 31.74 -1.06 14.50
CA THR A 168 30.47 -1.42 13.84
C THR A 168 29.60 -0.20 13.59
N LYS A 169 28.83 -0.23 12.49
CA LYS A 169 27.94 0.89 12.14
C LYS A 169 26.76 0.90 13.09
N PHE A 170 26.57 2.02 13.79
CA PHE A 170 25.41 2.22 14.63
C PHE A 170 24.32 2.95 13.85
N LEU A 171 23.16 2.32 13.71
CA LEU A 171 22.03 2.82 12.94
C LEU A 171 20.84 3.13 13.87
N VAL A 172 20.01 4.10 13.49
CA VAL A 172 18.79 4.44 14.24
C VAL A 172 17.78 3.28 14.27
N ASN A 173 17.71 2.51 13.18
CA ASN A 173 16.93 1.30 12.96
C ASN A 173 17.63 0.45 11.88
N THR A 174 17.06 -0.70 11.50
CA THR A 174 17.64 -1.59 10.47
C THR A 174 17.88 -0.89 9.13
N GLU A 175 16.97 -0.01 8.72
CA GLU A 175 17.06 0.72 7.45
C GLU A 175 17.99 1.95 7.51
N GLY A 176 18.42 2.38 8.71
CA GLY A 176 19.18 3.61 8.94
C GLY A 176 18.42 4.90 8.61
N CYS A 177 17.10 4.85 8.37
CA CYS A 177 16.30 5.98 7.94
C CYS A 177 14.87 5.95 8.49
N GLY A 178 14.21 7.11 8.48
CA GLY A 178 12.78 7.21 8.77
C GLY A 178 12.26 8.63 8.64
N TYR A 179 10.98 8.83 8.95
CA TYR A 179 10.32 10.12 8.83
C TYR A 179 9.91 10.66 10.21
N PRO A 180 10.00 11.98 10.45
CA PRO A 180 9.48 12.60 11.67
C PRO A 180 7.97 12.33 11.84
N PRO A 181 7.47 12.15 13.08
CA PRO A 181 8.18 12.29 14.36
C PRO A 181 8.89 11.00 14.83
N ARG A 182 8.86 9.90 14.06
CA ARG A 182 9.45 8.62 14.49
C ARG A 182 10.97 8.63 14.48
N VAL A 183 11.56 9.35 13.53
CA VAL A 183 13.01 9.52 13.39
C VAL A 183 13.33 11.01 13.30
N ASN A 184 14.23 11.47 14.16
CA ASN A 184 14.79 12.81 14.17
C ASN A 184 16.31 12.68 14.30
N CYS A 185 17.05 13.03 13.25
CA CYS A 185 18.48 12.79 13.23
C CYS A 185 19.28 13.80 14.04
N SER A 186 18.76 15.01 14.22
CA SER A 186 19.39 16.00 15.09
C SER A 186 19.34 15.56 16.56
N GLU A 187 18.22 14.99 16.98
CA GLU A 187 18.05 14.44 18.32
C GLU A 187 18.88 13.16 18.52
N PHE A 188 18.88 12.26 17.54
CA PHE A 188 19.70 11.06 17.56
C PHE A 188 21.20 11.39 17.69
N ALA A 189 21.71 12.32 16.89
CA ALA A 189 23.11 12.74 16.95
C ALA A 189 23.45 13.45 18.26
N LYS A 190 22.48 14.16 18.87
CA LYS A 190 22.67 14.77 20.19
C LYS A 190 22.74 13.71 21.29
N GLN A 191 21.95 12.64 21.18
CA GLN A 191 21.87 11.58 22.19
C GLN A 191 23.08 10.65 22.15
N TYR A 192 23.62 10.33 20.96
CA TYR A 192 24.67 9.32 20.81
C TYR A 192 25.96 9.84 20.17
N GLY A 193 25.98 11.05 19.60
CA GLY A 193 27.15 11.60 18.91
C GLY A 193 28.21 12.17 19.87
N TYR A 194 28.91 13.22 19.42
CA TYR A 194 30.08 13.81 20.09
C TYR A 194 30.00 13.98 21.60
N SER A 195 28.83 14.33 22.16
CA SER A 195 28.68 14.60 23.59
C SER A 195 28.68 13.35 24.47
N HIS A 196 28.49 12.16 23.89
CA HIS A 196 28.34 10.88 24.60
C HIS A 196 29.32 9.80 24.10
N VAL A 197 30.39 10.22 23.41
CA VAL A 197 31.46 9.31 22.98
C VAL A 197 32.13 8.71 24.23
N GLY A 198 32.32 7.39 24.24
CA GLY A 198 32.83 6.66 25.40
C GLY A 198 31.79 6.29 26.48
N GLU A 199 30.54 6.76 26.38
CA GLU A 199 29.49 6.39 27.33
C GLU A 199 28.80 5.08 26.91
N PRO A 200 28.61 4.10 27.82
CA PRO A 200 27.89 2.87 27.52
C PRO A 200 26.38 3.08 27.45
N PHE A 201 25.74 2.54 26.41
CA PHE A 201 24.30 2.65 26.17
C PHE A 201 23.71 1.33 25.62
N PRO A 202 22.38 1.12 25.74
CA PRO A 202 21.74 -0.09 25.22
C PRO A 202 21.58 -0.05 23.70
N CYS A 203 21.95 -1.14 23.03
CA CYS A 203 21.80 -1.32 21.59
C CYS A 203 21.38 -2.77 21.26
N TYR A 204 20.88 -3.00 20.06
CA TYR A 204 20.52 -4.33 19.58
C TYR A 204 21.47 -4.75 18.47
N TYR A 205 22.12 -5.90 18.63
CA TYR A 205 23.02 -6.44 17.62
C TYR A 205 22.30 -7.49 16.76
N SER A 206 22.66 -7.54 15.48
CA SER A 206 22.15 -8.53 14.55
C SER A 206 23.01 -9.80 14.63
N ARG A 207 22.36 -10.96 14.68
CA ARG A 207 23.05 -12.26 14.59
C ARG A 207 23.39 -12.64 13.15
N ALA A 208 22.66 -12.09 12.18
CA ALA A 208 22.90 -12.30 10.75
C ALA A 208 23.96 -11.36 10.18
N TYR A 209 24.03 -10.12 10.67
CA TYR A 209 24.87 -9.02 10.17
C TYR A 209 25.68 -8.39 11.32
N PRO A 210 26.85 -8.96 11.69
CA PRO A 210 27.63 -8.47 12.83
C PRO A 210 28.20 -7.06 12.66
N GLU A 211 28.21 -6.52 11.43
CA GLU A 211 28.72 -5.20 11.09
C GLU A 211 27.77 -4.04 11.39
N ILE A 212 26.52 -4.34 11.78
CA ILE A 212 25.51 -3.34 12.13
C ILE A 212 24.91 -3.58 13.52
N VAL A 213 24.65 -2.49 14.21
CA VAL A 213 23.88 -2.47 15.47
C VAL A 213 22.86 -1.35 15.42
N VAL A 214 21.71 -1.54 16.06
CA VAL A 214 20.58 -0.61 15.97
C VAL A 214 20.18 -0.06 17.33
N ALA A 215 19.77 1.22 17.36
CA ALA A 215 19.33 1.89 18.58
C ALA A 215 17.95 1.43 19.04
N ARG A 216 17.05 1.19 18.08
CA ARG A 216 15.67 0.78 18.32
C ARG A 216 15.35 -0.46 17.50
N TYR A 217 14.83 -1.46 18.19
CA TYR A 217 14.31 -2.69 17.59
C TYR A 217 12.90 -2.94 18.13
N SER A 218 11.95 -3.20 17.24
CA SER A 218 10.54 -3.46 17.59
C SER A 218 9.97 -4.56 16.68
N TRP A 219 10.18 -5.82 17.05
CA TRP A 219 9.70 -6.94 16.24
C TRP A 219 8.17 -6.98 16.10
N ASP A 220 7.45 -6.81 17.22
CA ASP A 220 5.99 -6.90 17.27
C ASP A 220 5.29 -5.90 16.35
N ASP A 221 5.76 -4.65 16.33
CA ASP A 221 5.14 -3.60 15.54
C ASP A 221 5.41 -3.82 14.04
N ASN A 222 6.64 -4.18 13.68
CA ASN A 222 6.99 -4.50 12.30
C ASN A 222 6.19 -5.71 11.79
N LEU A 223 6.05 -6.75 12.61
CA LEU A 223 5.26 -7.93 12.27
C LEU A 223 3.77 -7.60 12.11
N LYS A 224 3.19 -6.82 13.02
CA LYS A 224 1.78 -6.42 12.93
C LYS A 224 1.51 -5.61 11.66
N HIS A 225 2.35 -4.63 11.35
CA HIS A 225 2.21 -3.83 10.14
C HIS A 225 2.36 -4.68 8.87
N LEU A 226 3.34 -5.59 8.85
CA LEU A 226 3.53 -6.56 7.76
C LEU A 226 2.27 -7.41 7.55
N ILE A 227 1.79 -8.08 8.60
CA ILE A 227 0.61 -8.96 8.55
C ILE A 227 -0.63 -8.20 8.09
N LEU A 228 -0.90 -7.02 8.65
CA LEU A 228 -2.07 -6.21 8.29
C LEU A 228 -1.99 -5.73 6.83
N SER A 229 -0.81 -5.31 6.37
CA SER A 229 -0.59 -4.85 5.00
C SER A 229 -0.73 -5.97 3.95
N LEU A 230 -0.44 -7.22 4.32
CA LEU A 230 -0.65 -8.39 3.48
C LEU A 230 -2.11 -8.87 3.51
N ILE A 231 -2.69 -9.06 4.70
CA ILE A 231 -4.00 -9.70 4.85
C ILE A 231 -5.13 -8.81 4.30
N ILE A 232 -5.15 -7.52 4.64
CA ILE A 232 -6.30 -6.65 4.32
C ILE A 232 -6.55 -6.56 2.80
N PRO A 233 -5.56 -6.21 1.95
CA PRO A 233 -5.79 -6.11 0.52
C PRO A 233 -6.12 -7.46 -0.11
N ASN A 234 -5.46 -8.54 0.32
CA ASN A 234 -5.67 -9.89 -0.22
C ASN A 234 -7.06 -10.44 0.11
N VAL A 235 -7.55 -10.25 1.34
CA VAL A 235 -8.91 -10.67 1.74
C VAL A 235 -9.97 -9.85 1.00
N LEU A 236 -9.79 -8.52 0.90
CA LEU A 236 -10.72 -7.67 0.15
C LEU A 236 -10.78 -8.05 -1.33
N PHE A 237 -9.63 -8.35 -1.94
CA PHE A 237 -9.55 -8.85 -3.31
C PHE A 237 -10.27 -10.19 -3.47
N ALA A 238 -9.94 -11.18 -2.63
CA ALA A 238 -10.50 -12.53 -2.70
C ALA A 238 -12.02 -12.53 -2.50
N VAL A 239 -12.53 -11.75 -1.54
CA VAL A 239 -13.98 -11.62 -1.31
C VAL A 239 -14.66 -10.94 -2.50
N SER A 240 -14.07 -9.86 -3.04
CA SER A 240 -14.63 -9.13 -4.18
C SER A 240 -14.74 -10.01 -5.42
N ILE A 241 -13.67 -10.72 -5.77
CA ILE A 241 -13.66 -11.66 -6.90
C ILE A 241 -14.57 -12.85 -6.63
N GLY A 242 -14.55 -13.43 -5.42
CA GLY A 242 -15.40 -14.57 -5.08
C GLY A 242 -16.90 -14.29 -5.25
N VAL A 243 -17.37 -13.11 -4.82
CA VAL A 243 -18.78 -12.71 -5.01
C VAL A 243 -19.11 -12.46 -6.48
N LEU A 244 -18.22 -11.79 -7.23
CA LEU A 244 -18.42 -11.56 -8.66
C LEU A 244 -18.45 -12.88 -9.45
N SER A 245 -17.52 -13.77 -9.18
CA SER A 245 -17.49 -15.11 -9.77
C SER A 245 -18.76 -15.88 -9.44
N TYR A 246 -19.26 -15.83 -8.20
CA TYR A 246 -20.53 -16.46 -7.83
C TYR A 246 -21.73 -15.91 -8.62
N TRP A 247 -21.80 -14.59 -8.82
CA TRP A 247 -22.93 -13.94 -9.49
C TRP A 247 -22.93 -14.02 -11.02
N TYR A 248 -21.75 -14.15 -11.63
CA TYR A 248 -21.56 -14.06 -13.08
C TYR A 248 -20.99 -15.34 -13.70
N CYS A 249 -20.64 -16.38 -12.92
CA CYS A 249 -20.17 -17.65 -13.46
C CYS A 249 -21.35 -18.60 -13.79
N PRO A 250 -21.63 -18.87 -15.08
CA PRO A 250 -22.69 -19.79 -15.49
C PRO A 250 -22.32 -21.28 -15.28
N CYS A 251 -21.03 -21.60 -15.08
CA CYS A 251 -20.57 -22.99 -14.85
C CYS A 251 -20.58 -23.35 -13.33
N CYS A 252 -20.49 -22.39 -12.40
CA CYS A 252 -20.69 -22.64 -10.95
C CYS A 252 -22.14 -22.98 -10.59
N ASP A 253 -23.11 -22.41 -11.31
CA ASP A 253 -24.53 -22.69 -11.13
C ASP A 253 -24.85 -24.17 -11.48
N LYS A 254 -24.24 -24.69 -12.55
CA LYS A 254 -24.39 -26.10 -12.99
C LYS A 254 -23.66 -27.11 -12.11
N ALA A 255 -22.54 -26.73 -11.51
CA ALA A 255 -21.78 -27.59 -10.59
C ALA A 255 -22.42 -27.65 -9.19
N CYS A 256 -23.06 -26.57 -8.72
CA CYS A 256 -23.75 -26.53 -7.43
C CYS A 256 -25.20 -27.08 -7.49
N HIS A 257 -25.93 -26.91 -8.59
CA HIS A 257 -27.27 -27.48 -8.76
C HIS A 257 -27.26 -28.94 -9.26
N LYS A 258 -26.68 -29.86 -8.49
CA LYS A 258 -27.06 -31.30 -8.55
C LYS A 258 -28.24 -31.58 -7.61
N SER A 259 -29.39 -30.95 -7.87
CA SER A 259 -30.71 -31.58 -7.65
C SER A 259 -31.77 -30.88 -8.51
N PRO A 260 -32.74 -31.61 -9.11
CA PRO A 260 -33.43 -31.17 -10.32
C PRO A 260 -34.83 -30.64 -10.02
N ARG A 261 -35.10 -29.33 -10.21
CA ARG A 261 -36.44 -28.77 -10.48
C ARG A 261 -36.26 -27.48 -11.30
N VAL A 262 -36.41 -27.47 -12.63
CA VAL A 262 -37.64 -27.51 -13.46
C VAL A 262 -38.20 -26.08 -13.75
N TYR A 263 -38.15 -25.72 -15.06
CA TYR A 263 -38.66 -24.53 -15.81
C TYR A 263 -37.92 -23.17 -15.59
N ALA A 264 -37.54 -22.39 -16.61
CA ALA A 264 -37.70 -22.44 -18.06
C ALA A 264 -36.65 -21.54 -18.78
N GLU A 265 -36.17 -22.05 -19.91
CA GLU A 265 -35.80 -21.37 -21.18
C GLU A 265 -34.87 -20.15 -21.20
N LYS A 266 -33.60 -20.42 -21.57
CA LYS A 266 -32.95 -19.75 -22.71
C LYS A 266 -31.90 -20.68 -23.31
N TYR A 267 -32.04 -21.04 -24.59
CA TYR A 267 -31.09 -21.86 -25.34
C TYR A 267 -29.66 -21.31 -25.19
N PRO A 268 -28.68 -22.05 -24.66
CA PRO A 268 -27.29 -21.62 -24.73
C PRO A 268 -26.75 -21.89 -26.14
N THR A 269 -26.17 -20.87 -26.76
CA THR A 269 -25.46 -20.96 -28.04
C THR A 269 -24.31 -21.97 -27.94
N LYS A 270 -24.06 -22.73 -29.02
CA LYS A 270 -23.07 -23.84 -29.08
C LYS A 270 -21.65 -23.45 -28.63
N GLU A 271 -21.33 -22.18 -28.63
CA GLU A 271 -20.04 -21.58 -28.27
C GLU A 271 -19.73 -21.75 -26.77
N ASN A 272 -20.74 -21.61 -25.89
CA ASN A 272 -20.58 -21.76 -24.44
C ASN A 272 -20.36 -23.22 -24.01
N LYS A 273 -20.60 -24.20 -24.89
CA LYS A 273 -20.39 -25.63 -24.60
C LYS A 273 -18.93 -26.04 -24.80
N LEU A 274 -18.19 -25.35 -25.67
CA LEU A 274 -16.78 -25.68 -25.93
C LEU A 274 -15.85 -25.15 -24.82
N LEU A 275 -16.16 -23.98 -24.25
CA LEU A 275 -15.32 -23.33 -23.25
C LEU A 275 -15.31 -24.01 -21.86
N CYS A 276 -16.29 -24.85 -21.53
CA CYS A 276 -16.32 -25.59 -20.25
C CYS A 276 -15.93 -27.08 -20.41
N ARG A 277 -15.27 -27.49 -21.51
CA ARG A 277 -14.79 -28.88 -21.72
C ARG A 277 -13.28 -28.97 -21.98
N SER A 278 -12.58 -27.84 -22.12
CA SER A 278 -11.15 -27.84 -22.46
C SER A 278 -10.21 -28.19 -21.31
N ASP A 279 -10.71 -28.31 -20.07
CA ASP A 279 -9.84 -28.48 -18.90
C ASP A 279 -9.80 -29.93 -18.36
N ASP A 280 -10.48 -30.88 -19.02
CA ASP A 280 -10.60 -32.28 -18.57
C ASP A 280 -9.94 -33.32 -19.52
N GLU A 281 -9.19 -32.91 -20.56
CA GLU A 281 -8.50 -33.85 -21.48
C GLU A 281 -6.96 -33.72 -21.42
N GLU A 282 -6.38 -33.85 -20.23
CA GLU A 282 -5.01 -34.35 -20.05
C GLU A 282 -5.05 -35.37 -18.90
N ASP A 283 -5.30 -36.64 -19.23
CA ASP A 283 -4.85 -37.86 -18.53
C ASP A 283 -5.77 -39.04 -18.88
N GLU A 284 -5.44 -39.80 -19.92
CA GLU A 284 -5.54 -41.29 -19.93
C GLU A 284 -5.00 -41.84 -21.26
N LEU A 285 -3.68 -42.08 -21.28
CA LEU A 285 -3.05 -43.13 -22.06
C LEU A 285 -3.13 -44.42 -21.24
N ASP A 286 -3.89 -45.43 -21.69
CA ASP A 286 -3.57 -46.86 -21.53
C ASP A 286 -4.67 -47.74 -22.14
N TYR A 287 -4.42 -48.24 -23.36
CA TYR A 287 -4.38 -49.68 -23.77
C TYR A 287 -4.39 -49.82 -25.29
#